data_AF-A0A2G4G9E0-F1
#
_entry.id   AF-A0A2G4G9E0-F1
#
_cell.length_a   1.000
_cell.length_b   1.000
_cell.length_c   1.000
_cell.angle_alpha   90.00
_cell.angle_beta   90.00
_cell.angle_gamma   90.00
#
_symmetry.space_group_name_H-M   'P 1'
#
loop_
_entity.id
_entity.type
_entity.pdbx_description
1 polymer ?
#
loop_
_entity_poly.entity_id
_entity_poly.type
_entity_poly.pdbx_seq_one_letter_code
_entity_poly.pdbx_strand_id
1 'polypeptide(L)'
;MSDTPEPSIESDLLADATPADTPVEVAEKRRWRGLLRFMKREGEQRDRSMMFNATVTVGTTALVAFTAMYATLSTTNRNLNETRRGARVVALVEEWSVTVADASSAIEILGQRANDLWAYGAAIEQQGVILDEALDSEATKETSYLKVRQSLAFSSAKAGLVSSEVTNKCLDKFVAMLDTWQNALNWTRSSLQVEGSVESGIAAVAMQQDNRTALSDSLTIVRNLARTELDTAGADGSSVKCSIPAEDVLWGKLIPSEVTE
;
A
#
# COMPACT_ATOMS: atom_id res chain seq x y z
N MET A 1 -73.73 -16.07 -41.09
CA MET A 1 -73.46 -17.33 -40.38
C MET A 1 -71.96 -17.32 -40.09
N SER A 2 -71.47 -17.10 -38.87
CA SER A 2 -71.99 -17.30 -37.49
C SER A 2 -71.36 -16.22 -36.58
N ASP A 3 -72.09 -15.49 -35.73
CA ASP A 3 -72.58 -15.78 -34.35
C ASP A 3 -71.51 -15.92 -33.24
N THR A 4 -71.31 -14.80 -32.51
CA THR A 4 -71.16 -14.61 -31.02
C THR A 4 -69.94 -15.19 -30.24
N PRO A 5 -69.69 -14.82 -28.95
CA PRO A 5 -69.39 -13.51 -28.33
C PRO A 5 -68.17 -13.57 -27.34
N GLU A 6 -67.70 -12.44 -26.78
CA GLU A 6 -66.70 -12.38 -25.67
C GLU A 6 -67.20 -13.05 -24.36
N PRO A 7 -66.30 -13.52 -23.46
CA PRO A 7 -66.18 -12.81 -22.16
C PRO A 7 -64.80 -12.83 -21.44
N SER A 8 -64.56 -11.71 -20.74
CA SER A 8 -63.82 -11.42 -19.48
C SER A 8 -63.09 -12.51 -18.68
N ILE A 9 -61.93 -12.18 -18.08
CA ILE A 9 -61.68 -11.96 -16.62
C ILE A 9 -60.17 -11.76 -16.35
N GLU A 10 -59.81 -10.57 -15.88
CA GLU A 10 -59.00 -10.27 -14.68
C GLU A 10 -57.91 -11.27 -14.20
N SER A 11 -56.66 -10.79 -14.08
CA SER A 11 -55.90 -10.70 -12.81
C SER A 11 -54.39 -10.94 -12.96
N ASP A 12 -53.63 -9.99 -12.41
CA ASP A 12 -52.32 -10.13 -11.78
C ASP A 12 -51.20 -10.91 -12.47
N LEU A 13 -50.18 -10.18 -12.92
CA LEU A 13 -48.83 -10.36 -12.36
C LEU A 13 -47.96 -9.14 -12.64
N LEU A 14 -47.77 -8.36 -11.58
CA LEU A 14 -46.56 -7.61 -11.30
C LEU A 14 -45.32 -8.40 -11.73
N ALA A 15 -44.63 -7.92 -12.75
CA ALA A 15 -43.19 -8.05 -12.84
C ALA A 15 -42.64 -6.65 -13.07
N ASP A 16 -42.45 -5.98 -11.94
CA ASP A 16 -41.48 -4.91 -11.70
C ASP A 16 -40.30 -5.06 -12.67
N ALA A 17 -40.29 -4.21 -13.70
CA ALA A 17 -39.18 -4.10 -14.63
C ALA A 17 -38.03 -3.43 -13.87
N THR A 18 -37.35 -4.23 -13.05
CA THR A 18 -36.05 -3.87 -12.50
C THR A 18 -35.16 -3.52 -13.69
N PRO A 19 -34.61 -2.31 -13.77
CA PRO A 19 -33.66 -2.01 -14.82
C PRO A 19 -32.51 -2.99 -14.66
N ALA A 20 -32.21 -3.74 -15.72
CA ALA A 20 -30.99 -4.54 -15.76
C ALA A 20 -29.82 -3.57 -15.57
N ASP A 21 -29.18 -3.62 -14.39
CA ASP A 21 -27.99 -2.84 -14.05
C ASP A 21 -27.05 -2.85 -15.27
N THR A 22 -26.69 -1.67 -15.76
CA THR A 22 -25.77 -1.55 -16.90
C THR A 22 -24.44 -2.24 -16.57
N PRO A 23 -23.65 -2.73 -17.55
CA PRO A 23 -22.37 -3.37 -17.26
C PRO A 23 -21.40 -2.48 -16.46
N VAL A 24 -21.60 -1.17 -16.51
CA VAL A 24 -20.90 -0.15 -15.70
C VAL A 24 -21.31 -0.26 -14.23
N GLU A 25 -22.60 -0.29 -13.92
CA GLU A 25 -23.11 -0.41 -12.54
C GLU A 25 -22.72 -1.76 -11.92
N VAL A 26 -22.76 -2.86 -12.67
CA VAL A 26 -22.36 -4.19 -12.16
C VAL A 26 -20.86 -4.23 -11.83
N ALA A 27 -20.02 -3.62 -12.66
CA ALA A 27 -18.58 -3.50 -12.42
C ALA A 27 -18.29 -2.62 -11.20
N GLU A 28 -18.98 -1.49 -11.08
CA GLU A 28 -18.86 -0.57 -9.96
C GLU A 28 -19.30 -1.23 -8.63
N LYS A 29 -20.43 -1.95 -8.64
CA LYS A 29 -20.95 -2.72 -7.49
C LYS A 29 -20.02 -3.87 -7.09
N ARG A 30 -19.28 -4.49 -8.03
CA ARG A 30 -18.24 -5.49 -7.72
C ARG A 30 -16.99 -4.85 -7.13
N ARG A 31 -16.55 -3.70 -7.68
CA ARG A 31 -15.39 -2.93 -7.24
C ARG A 31 -15.56 -2.39 -5.82
N TRP A 32 -16.72 -1.80 -5.50
CA TRP A 32 -17.06 -1.37 -4.15
C TRP A 32 -17.17 -2.56 -3.18
N ARG A 33 -17.69 -3.70 -3.62
CA ARG A 33 -17.70 -4.93 -2.80
C ARG A 33 -16.31 -5.49 -2.55
N GLY A 34 -15.37 -5.36 -3.49
CA GLY A 34 -13.96 -5.74 -3.31
C GLY A 34 -13.27 -4.84 -2.27
N LEU A 35 -13.39 -3.53 -2.43
CA LEU A 35 -12.86 -2.53 -1.50
C LEU A 35 -13.46 -2.67 -0.10
N LEU A 36 -14.79 -2.84 0.01
CA LEU A 36 -15.48 -3.06 1.28
C LEU A 36 -15.11 -4.40 1.93
N ARG A 37 -14.90 -5.47 1.15
CA ARG A 37 -14.42 -6.75 1.71
C ARG A 37 -12.97 -6.64 2.18
N PHE A 38 -12.13 -5.89 1.47
CA PHE A 38 -10.76 -5.60 1.88
C PHE A 38 -10.77 -4.81 3.21
N MET A 39 -11.46 -3.67 3.27
CA MET A 39 -11.61 -2.88 4.49
C MET A 39 -12.27 -3.68 5.64
N LYS A 40 -13.22 -4.58 5.35
CA LYS A 40 -13.89 -5.41 6.36
C LYS A 40 -13.00 -6.56 6.85
N ARG A 41 -12.18 -7.19 5.99
CA ARG A 41 -11.17 -8.19 6.39
C ARG A 41 -10.04 -7.56 7.19
N GLU A 42 -9.67 -6.32 6.87
CA GLU A 42 -8.61 -5.59 7.56
C GLU A 42 -9.07 -4.92 8.85
N GLY A 43 -10.36 -4.56 8.96
CA GLY A 43 -10.95 -3.95 10.15
C GLY A 43 -11.13 -4.89 11.35
N GLU A 44 -11.06 -6.20 11.14
CA GLU A 44 -11.11 -7.20 12.23
C GLU A 44 -9.76 -7.41 12.93
N GLN A 45 -8.65 -6.88 12.40
CA GLN A 45 -7.30 -7.14 12.93
C GLN A 45 -6.41 -5.91 13.21
N ARG A 46 -6.84 -4.68 12.90
CA ARG A 46 -5.98 -3.48 13.04
C ARG A 46 -6.52 -2.43 14.00
N ASP A 47 -5.59 -1.81 14.72
CA ASP A 47 -5.79 -0.59 15.48
C ASP A 47 -6.40 0.51 14.61
N ARG A 48 -7.41 1.22 15.14
CA ARG A 48 -8.27 2.16 14.40
C ARG A 48 -7.50 3.26 13.66
N SER A 49 -6.31 3.66 14.11
CA SER A 49 -5.48 4.72 13.52
C SER A 49 -4.85 4.33 12.17
N MET A 50 -4.37 3.10 12.02
CA MET A 50 -3.85 2.56 10.76
C MET A 50 -4.93 2.51 9.68
N MET A 51 -6.17 2.19 10.06
CA MET A 51 -7.30 2.19 9.14
C MET A 51 -7.58 3.59 8.58
N PHE A 52 -7.49 4.66 9.37
CA PHE A 52 -7.74 6.01 8.85
C PHE A 52 -6.69 6.45 7.83
N ASN A 53 -5.41 6.20 8.09
CA ASN A 53 -4.33 6.65 7.19
C ASN A 53 -4.30 5.84 5.88
N ALA A 54 -4.51 4.52 5.99
CA ALA A 54 -4.71 3.65 4.83
C ALA A 54 -5.98 4.04 4.05
N THR A 55 -7.11 4.31 4.73
CA THR A 55 -8.37 4.71 4.07
C THR A 55 -8.28 6.08 3.41
N VAL A 56 -7.57 7.05 3.98
CA VAL A 56 -7.34 8.38 3.36
C VAL A 56 -6.39 8.28 2.17
N THR A 57 -5.34 7.45 2.26
CA THR A 57 -4.40 7.22 1.15
C THR A 57 -5.08 6.45 0.02
N VAL A 58 -5.83 5.39 0.33
CA VAL A 58 -6.67 4.65 -0.62
C VAL A 58 -7.74 5.57 -1.21
N GLY A 59 -8.37 6.40 -0.38
CA GLY A 59 -9.41 7.35 -0.81
C GLY A 59 -8.90 8.41 -1.76
N THR A 60 -7.73 9.00 -1.50
CA THR A 60 -7.10 10.01 -2.37
C THR A 60 -6.56 9.40 -3.66
N THR A 61 -5.93 8.21 -3.58
CA THR A 61 -5.44 7.50 -4.77
C THR A 61 -6.59 7.00 -5.63
N ALA A 62 -7.66 6.49 -5.01
CA ALA A 62 -8.88 6.10 -5.71
C ALA A 62 -9.58 7.32 -6.33
N LEU A 63 -9.68 8.47 -5.65
CA LEU A 63 -10.28 9.69 -6.19
C LEU A 63 -9.51 10.22 -7.41
N VAL A 64 -8.18 10.28 -7.36
CA VAL A 64 -7.36 10.67 -8.52
C VAL A 64 -7.56 9.69 -9.67
N ALA A 65 -7.60 8.39 -9.38
CA ALA A 65 -7.91 7.36 -10.35
C ALA A 65 -9.33 7.47 -10.93
N PHE A 66 -10.34 7.85 -10.13
CA PHE A 66 -11.71 8.10 -10.58
C PHE A 66 -11.76 9.31 -11.50
N THR A 67 -11.03 10.39 -11.22
CA THR A 67 -10.98 11.56 -12.11
C THR A 67 -10.29 11.25 -13.44
N ALA A 68 -9.22 10.44 -13.44
CA ALA A 68 -8.53 10.02 -14.66
C ALA A 68 -9.39 9.05 -15.49
N MET A 69 -10.08 8.11 -14.83
CA MET A 69 -11.00 7.16 -15.46
C MET A 69 -12.24 7.85 -16.02
N TYR A 70 -12.80 8.83 -15.30
CA TYR A 70 -13.93 9.62 -15.78
C TYR A 70 -13.52 10.51 -16.95
N ALA A 71 -12.33 11.13 -16.93
CA ALA A 71 -11.83 11.90 -18.07
C ALA A 71 -11.64 11.04 -19.32
N THR A 72 -11.13 9.81 -19.18
CA THR A 72 -10.95 8.88 -20.32
C THR A 72 -12.25 8.24 -20.80
N LEU A 73 -13.26 8.06 -19.93
CA LEU A 73 -14.57 7.53 -20.32
C LEU A 73 -15.54 8.61 -20.83
N SER A 74 -15.41 9.86 -20.39
CA SER A 74 -16.30 10.98 -20.78
C SER A 74 -15.91 11.64 -22.10
N THR A 75 -14.65 11.52 -22.54
CA THR A 75 -14.21 11.94 -23.89
C THR A 75 -14.45 10.82 -24.91
N THR A 76 -15.71 10.69 -25.33
CA THR A 76 -16.23 10.35 -26.68
C THR A 76 -15.60 9.24 -27.54
N ASN A 77 -16.49 8.39 -28.09
CA ASN A 77 -16.44 7.62 -29.35
C ASN A 77 -15.77 6.23 -29.32
N ARG A 78 -16.60 5.17 -29.43
CA ARG A 78 -16.24 3.74 -29.34
C ARG A 78 -15.17 3.30 -30.36
N ASN A 79 -13.90 3.56 -30.08
CA ASN A 79 -12.75 3.02 -30.80
C ASN A 79 -12.13 1.87 -30.01
N LEU A 80 -11.80 0.75 -30.67
CA LEU A 80 -11.26 -0.46 -30.00
C LEU A 80 -9.97 -0.18 -29.21
N ASN A 81 -9.15 0.76 -29.69
CA ASN A 81 -7.93 1.19 -29.01
C ASN A 81 -8.20 1.97 -27.71
N GLU A 82 -9.26 2.78 -27.66
CA GLU A 82 -9.67 3.49 -26.45
C GLU A 82 -10.28 2.54 -25.41
N THR A 83 -11.02 1.53 -25.87
CA THR A 83 -11.55 0.47 -24.99
C THR A 83 -10.41 -0.36 -24.38
N ARG A 84 -9.38 -0.71 -25.16
CA ARG A 84 -8.17 -1.39 -24.66
C ARG A 84 -7.37 -0.52 -23.68
N ARG A 85 -7.23 0.78 -23.98
CA ARG A 85 -6.58 1.74 -23.07
C ARG A 85 -7.35 1.86 -21.75
N GLY A 86 -8.69 1.97 -21.81
CA GLY A 86 -9.55 2.01 -20.63
C GLY A 86 -9.43 0.75 -19.77
N ALA A 87 -9.43 -0.44 -20.37
CA ALA A 87 -9.23 -1.70 -19.64
C ALA A 87 -7.86 -1.77 -18.94
N ARG A 88 -6.80 -1.26 -19.59
CA ARG A 88 -5.45 -1.21 -19.01
C ARG A 88 -5.36 -0.22 -17.85
N VAL A 89 -5.98 0.95 -17.97
CA VAL A 89 -6.06 1.94 -16.89
C VAL A 89 -6.83 1.35 -15.70
N VAL A 90 -7.95 0.63 -15.92
CA VAL A 90 -8.69 -0.03 -14.84
C VAL A 90 -7.83 -1.02 -14.08
N ALA A 91 -7.08 -1.88 -14.81
CA ALA A 91 -6.17 -2.84 -14.19
C ALA A 91 -5.06 -2.14 -13.39
N LEU A 92 -4.47 -1.07 -13.95
CA LEU A 92 -3.48 -0.25 -13.24
C LEU A 92 -4.05 0.33 -11.94
N VAL A 93 -5.26 0.89 -11.96
CA VAL A 93 -5.87 1.45 -10.75
C VAL A 93 -6.08 0.38 -9.69
N GLU A 94 -6.61 -0.78 -10.08
CA GLU A 94 -6.86 -1.88 -9.14
C GLU A 94 -5.55 -2.29 -8.45
N GLU A 95 -4.52 -2.60 -9.22
CA GLU A 95 -3.27 -3.14 -8.68
C GLU A 95 -2.44 -2.08 -7.93
N TRP A 96 -2.37 -0.84 -8.43
CA TRP A 96 -1.63 0.23 -7.76
C TRP A 96 -2.31 0.72 -6.48
N SER A 97 -3.65 0.70 -6.41
CA SER A 97 -4.36 1.10 -5.19
C SER A 97 -4.02 0.18 -4.01
N VAL A 98 -3.94 -1.13 -4.26
CA VAL A 98 -3.55 -2.13 -3.25
C VAL A 98 -2.06 -1.98 -2.92
N THR A 99 -1.20 -1.85 -3.93
CA THR A 99 0.25 -1.71 -3.74
C THR A 99 0.60 -0.48 -2.90
N VAL A 100 -0.03 0.66 -3.17
CA VAL A 100 0.19 1.90 -2.39
C VAL A 100 -0.32 1.75 -0.96
N ALA A 101 -1.43 1.05 -0.75
CA ALA A 101 -1.97 0.79 0.59
C ALA A 101 -1.01 -0.10 1.41
N ASP A 102 -0.57 -1.22 0.83
CA ASP A 102 0.39 -2.14 1.45
C ASP A 102 1.72 -1.43 1.74
N ALA A 103 2.23 -0.63 0.80
CA ALA A 103 3.46 0.15 0.95
C ALA A 103 3.33 1.18 2.09
N SER A 104 2.21 1.90 2.16
CA SER A 104 1.94 2.85 3.24
C SER A 104 1.91 2.16 4.59
N SER A 105 1.26 0.99 4.66
CA SER A 105 1.18 0.23 5.90
C SER A 105 2.54 -0.33 6.34
N ALA A 106 3.35 -0.82 5.40
CA ALA A 106 4.70 -1.32 5.68
C ALA A 106 5.55 -0.22 6.33
N ILE A 107 5.55 0.98 5.74
CA ILE A 107 6.27 2.14 6.26
C ILE A 107 5.77 2.58 7.63
N GLU A 108 4.45 2.60 7.83
CA GLU A 108 3.88 2.97 9.13
C GLU A 108 4.34 2.00 10.23
N ILE A 109 4.30 0.68 9.96
CA ILE A 109 4.74 -0.32 10.93
C ILE A 109 6.24 -0.19 11.20
N LEU A 110 7.09 -0.02 10.18
CA LEU A 110 8.53 0.21 10.37
C LEU A 110 8.79 1.44 11.25
N GLY A 111 8.07 2.54 10.99
CA GLY A 111 8.18 3.74 11.80
C GLY A 111 7.70 3.56 13.25
N GLN A 112 6.71 2.70 13.50
CA GLN A 112 6.27 2.37 14.85
C GLN A 112 7.28 1.48 15.57
N ARG A 113 7.86 0.48 14.89
CA ARG A 113 8.93 -0.36 15.45
C ARG A 113 10.15 0.48 15.85
N ALA A 114 10.56 1.42 15.00
CA ALA A 114 11.63 2.37 15.32
C ALA A 114 11.33 3.21 16.57
N ASN A 115 10.06 3.56 16.80
CA ASN A 115 9.65 4.28 18.01
C ASN A 115 9.71 3.42 19.27
N ASP A 116 9.31 2.16 19.18
CA ASP A 116 9.38 1.23 20.33
C ASP A 116 10.83 0.99 20.74
N LEU A 117 11.72 0.75 19.75
CA LEU A 117 13.15 0.59 20.00
C LEU A 117 13.78 1.87 20.55
N TRP A 118 13.32 3.04 20.10
CA TRP A 118 13.75 4.30 20.68
C TRP A 118 13.32 4.49 22.13
N ALA A 119 12.07 4.16 22.45
CA ALA A 119 11.59 4.21 23.82
C ALA A 119 12.35 3.23 24.73
N TYR A 120 12.64 2.03 24.24
CA TYR A 120 13.45 1.03 24.94
C TYR A 120 14.89 1.52 25.18
N GLY A 121 15.57 2.00 24.13
CA GLY A 121 16.93 2.54 24.24
C GLY A 121 17.03 3.73 25.19
N ALA A 122 16.07 4.66 25.13
CA ALA A 122 16.01 5.81 26.02
C ALA A 122 15.77 5.42 27.49
N ALA A 123 14.97 4.38 27.76
CA ALA A 123 14.76 3.86 29.12
C ALA A 123 16.07 3.29 29.72
N ILE A 124 16.85 2.58 28.90
CA ILE A 124 18.17 2.07 29.31
C ILE A 124 19.13 3.24 29.59
N GLU A 125 19.23 4.21 28.67
CA GLU A 125 20.16 5.33 28.77
C GLU A 125 19.86 6.27 29.95
N GLN A 126 18.59 6.64 30.14
CA GLN A 126 18.21 7.68 31.10
C GLN A 126 17.92 7.15 32.50
N GLN A 127 17.42 5.92 32.61
CA GLN A 127 16.90 5.38 33.86
C GLN A 127 17.64 4.11 34.30
N GLY A 128 18.45 3.49 33.43
CA GLY A 128 19.04 2.18 33.68
C GLY A 128 17.99 1.08 33.82
N VAL A 129 16.80 1.28 33.23
CA VAL A 129 15.65 0.37 33.34
C VAL A 129 15.40 -0.32 32.01
N ILE A 130 15.15 -1.62 32.08
CA ILE A 130 14.72 -2.43 30.94
C ILE A 130 13.19 -2.30 30.82
N LEU A 131 12.72 -1.86 29.66
CA LEU A 131 11.28 -1.70 29.37
C LEU A 131 10.79 -2.87 28.50
N ASP A 132 10.56 -4.02 29.12
CA ASP A 132 10.17 -5.25 28.41
C ASP A 132 8.88 -5.08 27.58
N GLU A 133 7.94 -4.24 28.03
CA GLU A 133 6.71 -3.97 27.29
C GLU A 133 6.97 -3.33 25.91
N ALA A 134 8.02 -2.51 25.78
CA ALA A 134 8.39 -1.92 24.51
C ALA A 134 8.95 -2.97 23.54
N LEU A 135 9.73 -3.94 24.04
CA LEU A 135 10.24 -5.05 23.24
C LEU A 135 9.12 -6.02 22.81
N ASP A 136 8.19 -6.35 23.71
CA ASP A 136 7.04 -7.19 23.39
C ASP A 136 6.13 -6.53 22.34
N SER A 137 5.92 -5.22 22.47
CA SER A 137 5.20 -4.43 21.48
C SER A 137 5.90 -4.44 20.13
N GLU A 138 7.22 -4.22 20.12
CA GLU A 138 8.05 -4.23 18.92
C GLU A 138 8.00 -5.58 18.20
N ALA A 139 8.12 -6.69 18.92
CA ALA A 139 8.07 -8.04 18.36
C ALA A 139 6.70 -8.37 17.74
N THR A 140 5.63 -7.88 18.37
CA THR A 140 4.27 -7.97 17.80
C THR A 140 4.16 -7.18 16.50
N LYS A 141 4.79 -6.00 16.44
CA LYS A 141 4.84 -5.17 15.23
C LYS A 141 5.73 -5.77 14.14
N GLU A 142 6.83 -6.44 14.48
CA GLU A 142 7.63 -7.22 13.52
C GLU A 142 6.77 -8.29 12.84
N THR A 143 6.04 -9.08 13.62
CA THR A 143 5.13 -10.11 13.08
C THR A 143 4.08 -9.50 12.16
N SER A 144 3.57 -8.32 12.52
CA SER A 144 2.60 -7.59 11.71
C SER A 144 3.21 -7.07 10.42
N TYR A 145 4.44 -6.54 10.48
CA TYR A 145 5.20 -6.13 9.31
C TYR A 145 5.43 -7.28 8.34
N LEU A 146 5.86 -8.46 8.81
CA LEU A 146 6.13 -9.60 7.93
C LEU A 146 4.89 -10.03 7.14
N LYS A 147 3.69 -9.96 7.75
CA LYS A 147 2.42 -10.19 7.04
C LYS A 147 2.16 -9.13 5.96
N VAL A 148 2.37 -7.86 6.28
CA VAL A 148 2.21 -6.77 5.30
C VAL A 148 3.24 -6.88 4.18
N ARG A 149 4.48 -7.22 4.50
CA ARG A 149 5.57 -7.40 3.54
C ARG A 149 5.27 -8.54 2.57
N GLN A 150 4.64 -9.61 3.07
CA GLN A 150 4.13 -10.70 2.24
C GLN A 150 3.01 -10.21 1.31
N SER A 151 2.00 -9.50 1.82
CA SER A 151 0.95 -8.91 0.98
C SER A 151 1.51 -7.96 -0.08
N LEU A 152 2.45 -7.09 0.32
CA LEU A 152 3.15 -6.15 -0.55
C LEU A 152 3.90 -6.87 -1.67
N ALA A 153 4.55 -8.00 -1.38
CA ALA A 153 5.23 -8.78 -2.42
C ALA A 153 4.26 -9.24 -3.51
N PHE A 154 3.04 -9.64 -3.12
CA PHE A 154 2.01 -10.04 -4.07
C PHE A 154 1.42 -8.85 -4.83
N SER A 155 1.10 -7.75 -4.15
CA SER A 155 0.51 -6.56 -4.78
C SER A 155 1.50 -5.84 -5.69
N SER A 156 2.76 -5.68 -5.26
CA SER A 156 3.83 -5.08 -6.06
C SER A 156 4.13 -5.91 -7.31
N ALA A 157 4.12 -7.24 -7.21
CA ALA A 157 4.29 -8.11 -8.36
C ALA A 157 3.15 -7.93 -9.38
N LYS A 158 1.90 -7.84 -8.93
CA LYS A 158 0.76 -7.60 -9.83
C LYS A 158 0.79 -6.22 -10.46
N ALA A 159 1.09 -5.18 -9.68
CA ALA A 159 1.30 -3.83 -10.21
C ALA A 159 2.44 -3.83 -11.25
N GLY A 160 3.48 -4.62 -11.02
CA GLY A 160 4.59 -4.73 -11.95
C GLY A 160 4.25 -5.42 -13.27
N LEU A 161 3.28 -6.34 -13.29
CA LEU A 161 2.80 -6.99 -14.52
C LEU A 161 2.10 -6.01 -15.48
N VAL A 162 1.54 -4.93 -14.95
CA VAL A 162 0.78 -3.94 -15.73
C VAL A 162 1.57 -2.65 -16.00
N SER A 163 2.76 -2.51 -15.41
CA SER A 163 3.59 -1.30 -15.43
C SER A 163 4.79 -1.43 -16.37
N SER A 164 5.48 -0.30 -16.61
CA SER A 164 6.70 -0.28 -17.42
C SER A 164 7.91 -0.91 -16.70
N GLU A 165 8.93 -1.29 -17.48
CA GLU A 165 10.18 -1.85 -16.95
C GLU A 165 10.89 -0.89 -15.98
N VAL A 166 10.85 0.42 -16.26
CA VAL A 166 11.46 1.45 -15.41
C VAL A 166 10.79 1.48 -14.03
N THR A 167 9.46 1.37 -14.01
CA THR A 167 8.70 1.32 -12.77
C THR A 167 8.97 0.06 -11.97
N ASN A 168 9.07 -1.10 -12.63
CA ASN A 168 9.41 -2.35 -11.97
C ASN A 168 10.77 -2.27 -11.28
N LYS A 169 11.79 -1.74 -11.97
CA LYS A 169 13.12 -1.51 -11.37
C LYS A 169 13.05 -0.60 -10.15
N CYS A 170 12.17 0.39 -10.14
CA CYS A 170 12.03 1.28 -8.98
C CYS A 170 11.23 0.64 -7.84
N LEU A 171 10.19 -0.13 -8.15
CA LEU A 171 9.46 -0.93 -7.15
C LEU A 171 10.37 -1.96 -6.49
N ASP A 172 11.27 -2.60 -7.24
CA ASP A 172 12.25 -3.53 -6.68
C ASP A 172 13.18 -2.83 -5.69
N LYS A 173 13.65 -1.61 -6.01
CA LYS A 173 14.43 -0.79 -5.08
C LYS A 173 13.64 -0.39 -3.84
N PHE A 174 12.37 -0.05 -4.00
CA PHE A 174 11.50 0.26 -2.87
C PHE A 174 11.36 -0.93 -1.92
N VAL A 175 11.12 -2.12 -2.48
CA VAL A 175 10.99 -3.35 -1.71
C VAL A 175 12.31 -3.69 -1.00
N ALA A 176 13.45 -3.59 -1.69
CA ALA A 176 14.77 -3.79 -1.07
C ALA A 176 15.02 -2.79 0.06
N MET A 177 14.66 -1.52 -0.12
CA MET A 177 14.77 -0.48 0.91
C MET A 177 13.97 -0.83 2.17
N LEU A 178 12.74 -1.35 2.03
CA LEU A 178 11.95 -1.83 3.16
C LEU A 178 12.62 -3.01 3.89
N ASP A 179 13.23 -3.94 3.14
CA ASP A 179 13.97 -5.06 3.71
C ASP A 179 15.23 -4.60 4.45
N THR A 180 15.96 -3.62 3.93
CA THR A 180 17.09 -2.99 4.62
C THR A 180 16.67 -2.36 5.95
N TRP A 181 15.55 -1.63 5.97
CA TRP A 181 14.99 -1.07 7.22
C TRP A 181 14.59 -2.15 8.22
N GLN A 182 13.93 -3.21 7.76
CA GLN A 182 13.58 -4.35 8.60
C GLN A 182 14.82 -4.98 9.24
N ASN A 183 15.87 -5.21 8.45
CA ASN A 183 17.12 -5.80 8.91
C ASN A 183 17.84 -4.88 9.91
N ALA A 184 17.84 -3.57 9.66
CA ALA A 184 18.41 -2.57 10.55
C ALA A 184 17.70 -2.54 11.92
N LEU A 185 16.37 -2.60 11.94
CA LEU A 185 15.59 -2.67 13.18
C LEU A 185 15.87 -3.97 13.95
N ASN A 186 15.99 -5.10 13.24
CA ASN A 186 16.32 -6.39 13.85
C ASN A 186 17.72 -6.40 14.47
N TRP A 187 18.69 -5.82 13.76
CA TRP A 187 20.04 -5.61 14.30
C TRP A 187 19.99 -4.74 15.55
N THR A 188 19.26 -3.62 15.50
CA THR A 188 19.16 -2.65 16.59
C THR A 188 18.54 -3.26 17.84
N ARG A 189 17.45 -4.02 17.69
CA ARG A 189 16.85 -4.80 18.77
C ARG A 189 17.85 -5.74 19.41
N SER A 190 18.61 -6.48 18.60
CA SER A 190 19.63 -7.40 19.10
C SER A 190 20.73 -6.66 19.85
N SER A 191 21.22 -5.54 19.33
CA SER A 191 22.29 -4.74 19.96
C SER A 191 21.85 -4.12 21.28
N LEU A 192 20.58 -3.71 21.40
CA LEU A 192 20.04 -3.17 22.65
C LEU A 192 19.87 -4.22 23.76
N GLN A 193 19.91 -5.51 23.44
CA GLN A 193 19.74 -6.61 24.41
C GLN A 193 21.06 -7.30 24.80
N VAL A 194 22.16 -7.02 24.10
CA VAL A 194 23.45 -7.68 24.33
C VAL A 194 24.35 -6.77 25.16
N GLU A 195 24.87 -7.31 26.26
CA GLU A 195 25.83 -6.62 27.12
C GLU A 195 27.09 -6.25 26.33
N GLY A 196 27.48 -4.97 26.36
CA GLY A 196 28.61 -4.43 25.59
C GLY A 196 28.29 -3.87 24.21
N SER A 197 27.06 -4.02 23.68
CA SER A 197 26.64 -3.43 22.40
C SER A 197 25.44 -2.48 22.49
N VAL A 198 24.95 -2.22 23.71
CA VAL A 198 23.83 -1.31 23.99
C VAL A 198 24.07 0.09 23.44
N GLU A 199 25.29 0.63 23.59
CA GLU A 199 25.64 1.97 23.07
C GLU A 199 25.52 2.03 21.53
N SER A 200 26.00 1.00 20.83
CA SER A 200 25.82 0.86 19.39
C SER A 200 24.34 0.71 19.00
N GLY A 201 23.54 0.05 19.83
CA GLY A 201 22.09 0.00 19.70
C GLY A 201 21.43 1.37 19.81
N ILE A 202 21.76 2.15 20.83
CA ILE A 202 21.24 3.52 21.04
C ILE A 202 21.65 4.43 19.87
N ALA A 203 22.89 4.34 19.41
CA ALA A 203 23.37 5.08 18.25
C ALA A 203 22.60 4.72 16.97
N ALA A 204 22.34 3.43 16.72
CA ALA A 204 21.55 2.98 15.57
C ALA A 204 20.11 3.51 15.59
N VAL A 205 19.47 3.50 16.77
CA VAL A 205 18.14 4.09 16.94
C VAL A 205 18.16 5.57 16.55
N ALA A 206 19.14 6.35 17.04
CA ALA A 206 19.25 7.77 16.71
C ALA A 206 19.41 7.98 15.20
N MET A 207 20.31 7.23 14.57
CA MET A 207 20.51 7.25 13.11
C MET A 207 19.23 6.92 12.34
N GLN A 208 18.43 5.96 12.81
CA GLN A 208 17.15 5.60 12.21
C GLN A 208 16.09 6.69 12.36
N GLN A 209 16.02 7.37 13.52
CA GLN A 209 15.10 8.49 13.70
C GLN A 209 15.46 9.66 12.76
N ASP A 210 16.74 9.97 12.63
CA ASP A 210 17.23 11.02 11.73
C ASP A 210 16.95 10.73 10.25
N ASN A 211 16.96 9.44 9.87
CA ASN A 211 16.75 9.01 8.48
C ASN A 211 15.32 8.57 8.17
N ARG A 212 14.37 8.74 9.10
CA ARG A 212 12.97 8.32 8.92
C ARG A 212 12.29 8.97 7.71
N THR A 213 12.70 10.17 7.33
CA THR A 213 12.21 10.88 6.12
C THR A 213 12.42 10.07 4.84
N ALA A 214 13.45 9.22 4.79
CA ALA A 214 13.70 8.34 3.65
C ALA A 214 12.53 7.36 3.39
N LEU A 215 11.82 6.93 4.44
CA LEU A 215 10.63 6.09 4.30
C LEU A 215 9.50 6.87 3.61
N SER A 216 9.18 8.08 4.09
CA SER A 216 8.10 8.91 3.52
C SER A 216 8.40 9.39 2.10
N ASP A 217 9.67 9.72 1.82
CA ASP A 217 10.11 10.13 0.48
C ASP A 217 9.98 8.96 -0.50
N SER A 218 10.34 7.75 -0.08
CA SER A 218 10.19 6.54 -0.88
C SER A 218 8.72 6.21 -1.18
N LEU A 219 7.81 6.40 -0.22
CA LEU A 219 6.37 6.27 -0.48
C LEU A 219 5.86 7.30 -1.50
N THR A 220 6.39 8.51 -1.44
CA THR A 220 6.05 9.58 -2.39
C THR A 220 6.51 9.20 -3.80
N ILE A 221 7.69 8.61 -3.95
CA ILE A 221 8.16 8.07 -5.24
C ILE A 221 7.20 6.99 -5.75
N VAL A 222 6.80 6.03 -4.90
CA VAL A 222 5.86 4.96 -5.26
C VAL A 222 4.50 5.52 -5.71
N ARG A 223 3.96 6.53 -5.03
CA ARG A 223 2.73 7.21 -5.43
C ARG A 223 2.88 7.94 -6.77
N ASN A 224 4.02 8.57 -7.01
CA ASN A 224 4.30 9.26 -8.27
C ASN A 224 4.46 8.28 -9.44
N LEU A 225 5.06 7.10 -9.20
CA LEU A 225 5.10 6.01 -10.18
C LEU A 225 3.69 5.56 -10.55
N ALA A 226 2.86 5.27 -9.55
CA ALA A 226 1.46 4.89 -9.77
C ALA A 226 0.72 5.91 -10.63
N ARG A 227 0.87 7.20 -10.32
CA ARG A 227 0.25 8.30 -11.08
C ARG A 227 0.75 8.35 -12.52
N THR A 228 2.06 8.23 -12.71
CA THR A 228 2.66 8.30 -14.04
C THR A 228 2.24 7.12 -14.91
N GLU A 229 2.24 5.91 -14.36
CA GLU A 229 1.75 4.71 -15.06
C GLU A 229 0.27 4.83 -15.41
N LEU A 230 -0.55 5.47 -14.57
CA LEU A 230 -1.95 5.75 -14.89
C LEU A 230 -2.10 6.75 -16.05
N ASP A 231 -1.32 7.84 -16.03
CA ASP A 231 -1.35 8.88 -17.06
C ASP A 231 -0.90 8.31 -18.43
N THR A 232 0.09 7.41 -18.42
CA THR A 232 0.64 6.78 -19.63
C THR A 232 -0.03 5.45 -19.99
N ALA A 233 -1.03 5.01 -19.22
CA ALA A 233 -1.67 3.70 -19.34
C ALA A 233 -0.67 2.54 -19.41
N GLY A 234 0.34 2.55 -18.53
CA GLY A 234 1.28 1.44 -18.36
C GLY A 234 2.48 1.48 -19.32
N ALA A 235 2.60 2.53 -20.13
CA ALA A 235 3.57 2.58 -21.22
C ALA A 235 4.92 3.16 -20.81
N ASP A 236 4.92 4.08 -19.84
CA ASP A 236 6.11 4.82 -19.46
C ASP A 236 6.01 5.32 -18.01
N GLY A 237 7.05 5.04 -17.21
CA GLY A 237 7.26 5.56 -15.86
C GLY A 237 8.52 6.42 -15.72
N SER A 238 9.22 6.69 -16.83
CA SER A 238 10.56 7.30 -16.84
C SER A 238 10.62 8.77 -16.40
N SER A 239 9.49 9.46 -16.37
CA SER A 239 9.39 10.83 -15.84
C SER A 239 9.60 10.89 -14.32
N VAL A 240 9.46 9.76 -13.61
CA VAL A 240 9.72 9.67 -12.17
C VAL A 240 11.16 9.25 -11.93
N LYS A 241 11.94 10.15 -11.33
CA LYS A 241 13.31 9.82 -10.91
C LYS A 241 13.27 8.85 -9.72
N CYS A 242 13.77 7.65 -9.93
CA CYS A 242 13.92 6.66 -8.86
C CYS A 242 15.14 6.97 -7.98
N SER A 243 14.99 7.85 -6.99
CA SER A 243 16.04 8.25 -6.05
C SER A 243 16.05 7.43 -4.74
N ILE A 244 15.44 6.24 -4.74
CA ILE A 244 15.48 5.32 -3.60
C ILE A 244 16.93 4.82 -3.43
N PRO A 245 17.52 4.97 -2.24
CA PRO A 245 18.90 4.56 -1.98
C PRO A 245 19.07 3.05 -2.14
N ALA A 246 20.26 2.63 -2.57
CA ALA A 246 20.65 1.23 -2.56
C ALA A 246 20.88 0.75 -1.12
N GLU A 247 20.87 -0.56 -0.92
CA GLU A 247 20.99 -1.21 0.39
C GLU A 247 22.24 -0.76 1.15
N ASP A 248 23.41 -0.75 0.52
CA ASP A 248 24.68 -0.36 1.12
C ASP A 248 24.68 1.10 1.61
N VAL A 249 24.16 2.00 0.78
CA VAL A 249 24.04 3.43 1.09
C VAL A 249 23.03 3.65 2.21
N LEU A 250 21.92 2.91 2.21
CA LEU A 250 20.91 3.02 3.24
C LEU A 250 21.41 2.41 4.56
N TRP A 251 22.05 1.24 4.53
CA TRP A 251 22.57 0.57 5.71
C TRP A 251 23.52 1.47 6.50
N GLY A 252 24.48 2.12 5.82
CA GLY A 252 25.39 3.07 6.46
C GLY A 252 24.73 4.31 7.06
N LYS A 253 23.45 4.57 6.74
CA LYS A 253 22.63 5.62 7.37
C LYS A 253 21.77 5.12 8.53
N LEU A 254 21.56 3.81 8.66
CA LEU A 254 20.69 3.22 9.67
C LEU A 254 21.44 2.52 10.80
N ILE A 255 22.69 2.13 10.55
CA ILE A 255 23.51 1.34 11.47
C ILE A 255 24.88 2.03 11.60
N PRO A 256 25.40 2.22 12.83
CA PRO A 256 26.71 2.81 13.04
C PRO A 256 27.77 1.92 12.39
N SER A 257 28.81 2.57 11.87
CA SER A 257 30.00 1.84 11.41
C SER A 257 30.59 1.10 12.60
N GLU A 258 30.98 -0.17 12.42
CA GLU A 258 31.78 -0.83 13.45
C GLU A 258 33.07 -0.02 13.63
N VAL A 259 33.20 0.63 14.79
CA VAL A 259 34.48 1.19 15.21
C VAL A 259 35.34 -0.04 15.50
N THR A 260 36.23 -0.35 14.58
CA THR A 260 37.31 -1.30 14.83
C THR A 260 38.22 -0.63 15.87
N GLU A 261 38.06 -0.99 17.14
CA GLU A 261 39.09 -0.78 18.16
C GLU A 261 40.30 -1.69 17.90
#